data_AF-A0AAJ2X1J7-F1
#
_entry.id   AF-A0AAJ2X1J7-F1
#
_cell.length_a   1.000
_cell.length_b   1.000
_cell.length_c   1.000
_cell.angle_alpha   90.00
_cell.angle_beta   90.00
_cell.angle_gamma   90.00
#
_symmetry.space_group_name_H-M   'P 1'
#
loop_
_entity.id
_entity.type
_entity.pdbx_description
1 polymer ?
#
loop_
_entity_poly.entity_id
_entity_poly.type
_entity_poly.pdbx_seq_one_letter_code
_entity_poly.pdbx_strand_id
1 'polypeptide(L)'
;MHHYIVYTAYGWLTLIGVLHFSIDVVSHIVRGKHAPGVETTLYYGLHSAFALGQVVYGLLGLFLAWRAMHLLSQTPAMLLSIAAALGWLAITFLFMEYWEPKLNVGIFCMLIVAAFATR
;
A
#
# COMPACT_ATOMS: atom_id res chain seq x y z
N MET A 1 -17.89 -2.43 -14.01
CA MET A 1 -16.79 -1.45 -13.88
C MET A 1 -16.18 -1.51 -12.49
N HIS A 2 -17.00 -1.38 -11.43
CA HIS A 2 -16.59 -1.54 -10.03
C HIS A 2 -15.62 -2.70 -9.76
N HIS A 3 -15.95 -3.92 -10.20
CA HIS A 3 -15.14 -5.10 -9.93
C HIS A 3 -13.71 -5.00 -10.50
N TYR A 4 -13.54 -4.46 -11.71
CA TYR A 4 -12.22 -4.25 -12.30
C TYR A 4 -11.42 -3.19 -11.53
N ILE A 5 -12.08 -2.13 -11.07
CA ILE A 5 -11.44 -1.07 -10.26
C ILE A 5 -10.98 -1.66 -8.93
N VAL A 6 -11.79 -2.48 -8.27
CA VAL A 6 -11.44 -3.18 -7.02
C VAL A 6 -10.23 -4.08 -7.20
N TYR A 7 -10.21 -4.94 -8.22
CA TYR A 7 -9.03 -5.77 -8.51
C TYR A 7 -7.79 -4.94 -8.80
N THR A 8 -7.95 -3.84 -9.55
CA THR A 8 -6.85 -2.94 -9.88
C THR A 8 -6.32 -2.24 -8.62
N ALA A 9 -7.19 -1.78 -7.72
CA ALA A 9 -6.81 -1.11 -6.48
C ALA A 9 -5.96 -2.03 -5.59
N TYR A 10 -6.47 -3.22 -5.26
CA TYR A 10 -5.77 -4.13 -4.37
C TYR A 10 -4.56 -4.81 -5.04
N GLY A 11 -4.63 -5.05 -6.36
CA GLY A 11 -3.49 -5.51 -7.16
C GLY A 11 -2.36 -4.48 -7.21
N TRP A 12 -2.70 -3.21 -7.44
CA TRP A 12 -1.76 -2.10 -7.39
C TRP A 12 -1.08 -2.00 -6.04
N LEU A 13 -1.86 -2.00 -4.94
CA LEU A 13 -1.31 -1.91 -3.58
C LEU A 13 -0.35 -3.07 -3.26
N THR A 14 -0.71 -4.29 -3.66
CA THR A 14 0.15 -5.46 -3.47
C THR A 14 1.45 -5.31 -4.25
N LEU A 15 1.37 -4.96 -5.53
CA LEU A 15 2.52 -4.80 -6.41
C LEU A 15 3.48 -3.74 -5.90
N ILE A 16 2.97 -2.54 -5.60
CA ILE A 16 3.81 -1.43 -5.13
C ILE A 16 4.41 -1.72 -3.76
N GLY A 17 3.71 -2.43 -2.87
CA GLY A 17 4.27 -2.88 -1.60
C GLY A 17 5.44 -3.85 -1.79
N VAL A 18 5.31 -4.84 -2.68
CA VAL A 18 6.40 -5.77 -3.01
C VAL A 18 7.60 -5.03 -3.60
N LEU A 19 7.36 -4.10 -4.53
CA LEU A 19 8.41 -3.30 -5.16
C LEU A 19 9.11 -2.40 -4.13
N HIS A 20 8.36 -1.71 -3.27
CA HIS A 20 8.90 -0.86 -2.21
C HIS A 20 9.81 -1.66 -1.27
N PHE A 21 9.38 -2.83 -0.81
CA PHE A 21 10.21 -3.71 0.01
C PHE A 21 11.49 -4.17 -0.72
N SER A 22 11.34 -4.59 -1.98
CA SER A 22 12.46 -5.09 -2.78
C SER A 22 13.52 -4.01 -3.04
N ILE A 23 13.08 -2.78 -3.28
CA ILE A 23 13.96 -1.66 -3.63
C ILE A 23 14.53 -0.99 -2.38
N ASP A 24 13.70 -0.58 -1.44
CA ASP A 24 14.13 0.23 -0.29
C ASP A 24 14.66 -0.61 0.89
N VAL A 25 14.39 -1.92 0.92
CA VAL A 25 14.91 -2.81 1.97
C VAL A 25 15.92 -3.79 1.39
N VAL A 26 15.48 -4.73 0.55
CA VAL A 26 16.32 -5.85 0.09
C VAL A 26 17.54 -5.34 -0.69
N SER A 27 17.32 -4.50 -1.71
CA SER A 27 18.42 -3.97 -2.52
C SER A 27 19.39 -3.12 -1.70
N HIS A 28 18.89 -2.30 -0.77
CA HIS A 28 19.74 -1.49 0.11
C HIS A 28 20.59 -2.35 1.07
N ILE A 29 20.01 -3.42 1.63
CA ILE A 29 20.74 -4.38 2.48
C ILE A 29 21.84 -5.07 1.67
N VAL A 30 21.50 -5.62 0.50
CA VAL A 30 22.46 -6.34 -0.37
C VAL A 30 23.60 -5.43 -0.82
N ARG A 31 23.33 -4.15 -1.06
CA ARG A 31 24.32 -3.16 -1.48
C ARG A 31 25.09 -2.51 -0.33
N GLY A 32 24.74 -2.80 0.93
CA GLY A 32 25.35 -2.15 2.09
C GLY A 32 25.21 -0.63 2.06
N LYS A 33 24.07 -0.10 1.60
CA LYS A 33 23.88 1.34 1.32
C LYS A 33 23.95 2.21 2.59
N HIS A 34 23.70 1.62 3.76
CA HIS A 34 23.64 2.32 5.03
C HIS A 34 24.59 1.69 6.05
N ALA A 35 25.29 2.53 6.82
CA ALA A 35 26.13 2.07 7.91
C ALA A 35 25.26 1.53 9.06
N PRO A 36 25.70 0.50 9.81
CA PRO A 36 24.95 -0.01 10.96
C PRO A 36 24.73 1.09 12.02
N GLY A 37 23.49 1.21 12.51
CA GLY A 37 23.13 2.21 13.51
C GLY A 37 21.63 2.28 13.76
N VAL A 38 21.23 3.18 14.67
CA VAL A 38 19.82 3.41 15.04
C VAL A 38 19.04 3.94 13.84
N GLU A 39 19.59 4.92 13.12
CA GLU A 39 18.95 5.52 11.93
C GLU A 39 18.65 4.46 10.85
N THR A 40 19.62 3.59 10.55
CA THR A 40 19.46 2.49 9.59
C THR A 40 18.41 1.48 10.03
N THR A 41 18.38 1.15 11.33
CA THR A 41 17.34 0.26 11.89
C THR A 41 15.95 0.89 11.75
N LEU A 42 15.81 2.18 12.04
CA LEU A 42 14.56 2.92 11.90
C LEU A 42 14.12 2.99 10.43
N TYR A 43 15.06 3.26 9.52
CA TYR A 43 14.80 3.27 8.09
C TYR A 43 14.27 1.91 7.61
N TYR A 44 14.99 0.82 7.86
CA TYR A 44 14.53 -0.51 7.44
C TYR A 44 13.25 -0.94 8.13
N GLY A 45 13.07 -0.62 9.41
CA GLY A 45 11.85 -0.90 10.17
C GLY A 45 10.63 -0.20 9.56
N LEU A 46 10.74 1.11 9.32
CA LEU A 46 9.68 1.91 8.69
C LEU A 46 9.33 1.36 7.30
N HIS A 47 10.32 1.20 6.43
CA HIS A 47 10.09 0.77 5.05
C HIS A 47 9.56 -0.67 4.98
N SER A 48 10.01 -1.56 5.86
CA SER A 48 9.52 -2.94 5.93
C SER A 48 8.07 -3.00 6.43
N ALA A 49 7.75 -2.30 7.51
CA ALA A 49 6.41 -2.29 8.08
C ALA A 49 5.39 -1.62 7.12
N PHE A 50 5.80 -0.50 6.51
CA PHE A 50 5.02 0.19 5.50
C PHE A 50 4.66 -0.75 4.33
N ALA A 51 5.68 -1.38 3.73
CA ALA A 51 5.50 -2.26 2.60
C ALA A 51 4.72 -3.54 2.96
N LEU A 52 5.05 -4.17 4.09
CA LEU A 52 4.35 -5.38 4.54
C LEU A 52 2.86 -5.12 4.76
N GLY A 53 2.51 -3.98 5.36
CA GLY A 53 1.12 -3.57 5.54
C GLY A 53 0.38 -3.48 4.20
N GLN A 54 1.01 -2.87 3.17
CA GLN A 54 0.42 -2.77 1.83
C GLN A 54 0.25 -4.14 1.17
N VAL A 55 1.26 -5.00 1.27
CA VAL A 55 1.21 -6.35 0.68
C VAL A 55 0.12 -7.19 1.34
N VAL A 56 0.08 -7.26 2.67
CA VAL A 56 -0.91 -8.07 3.39
C VAL A 56 -2.32 -7.55 3.15
N TYR A 57 -2.53 -6.23 3.22
CA TYR A 57 -3.84 -5.63 2.99
C TYR A 57 -4.29 -5.78 1.53
N GLY A 58 -3.37 -5.59 0.58
CA GLY A 58 -3.61 -5.81 -0.85
C GLY A 58 -3.99 -7.26 -1.16
N LEU A 59 -3.24 -8.24 -0.63
CA LEU A 59 -3.55 -9.66 -0.79
C LEU A 59 -4.89 -10.04 -0.15
N LEU A 60 -5.21 -9.51 1.03
CA LEU A 60 -6.50 -9.70 1.67
C LEU A 60 -7.63 -9.15 0.78
N GLY A 61 -7.47 -7.94 0.25
CA GLY A 61 -8.42 -7.33 -0.67
C GLY A 61 -8.61 -8.13 -1.96
N LEU A 62 -7.53 -8.64 -2.55
CA LEU A 62 -7.59 -9.53 -3.72
C LEU A 62 -8.32 -10.84 -3.40
N PHE A 63 -8.01 -11.45 -2.25
CA PHE A 63 -8.69 -12.66 -1.79
C PHE A 63 -10.19 -12.43 -1.60
N LEU A 64 -10.58 -11.33 -0.95
CA LEU A 64 -11.99 -10.97 -0.76
C LEU A 64 -12.67 -10.61 -2.08
N ALA A 65 -11.99 -9.93 -3.01
CA ALA A 65 -12.53 -9.66 -4.34
C ALA A 65 -12.83 -10.96 -5.09
N TRP A 66 -11.94 -11.96 -4.97
CA TRP A 66 -12.12 -13.27 -5.60
C TRP A 66 -13.22 -14.11 -4.95
N ARG A 67 -13.30 -14.13 -3.62
CA ARG A 67 -14.18 -15.05 -2.88
C ARG A 67 -15.52 -14.43 -2.46
N ALA A 68 -15.56 -13.12 -2.21
CA ALA A 68 -16.68 -12.45 -1.57
C ALA A 68 -16.74 -10.93 -1.90
N MET A 69 -16.75 -10.58 -3.19
CA MET A 69 -16.76 -9.18 -3.69
C MET A 69 -17.85 -8.29 -3.05
N HIS A 70 -18.99 -8.89 -2.70
CA HIS A 70 -20.09 -8.17 -2.05
C HIS A 70 -19.68 -7.54 -0.71
N LEU A 71 -18.73 -8.14 0.03
CA LEU A 71 -18.20 -7.58 1.28
C LEU A 71 -17.42 -6.29 1.03
N LEU A 72 -16.60 -6.27 -0.02
CA LEU A 72 -15.83 -5.08 -0.41
C LEU A 72 -16.74 -3.97 -0.95
N SER A 73 -17.93 -4.31 -1.43
CA SER A 73 -18.89 -3.31 -1.95
C SER A 73 -19.67 -2.62 -0.83
N GLN A 74 -19.59 -3.10 0.41
CA GLN A 74 -20.26 -2.48 1.54
C GLN A 74 -19.56 -1.17 1.94
N THR A 75 -20.37 -0.15 2.29
CA THR A 75 -19.87 1.15 2.74
C THR A 75 -18.83 1.05 3.87
N PRO A 76 -19.00 0.23 4.92
CA PRO A 76 -17.99 0.11 5.98
C PRO A 76 -16.63 -0.38 5.48
N ALA A 77 -16.60 -1.40 4.61
CA ALA A 77 -15.36 -1.93 4.06
C ALA A 77 -14.62 -0.90 3.19
N MET A 78 -15.37 -0.12 2.41
CA MET A 78 -14.80 0.96 1.61
C MET A 78 -14.26 2.11 2.47
N LEU A 79 -14.99 2.52 3.52
CA LEU A 79 -14.51 3.55 4.45
C LEU A 79 -13.22 3.11 5.17
N LEU A 80 -13.12 1.83 5.56
CA LEU A 80 -11.89 1.26 6.12
C LEU A 80 -10.74 1.30 5.10
N SER A 81 -11.02 1.00 3.84
CA SER A 81 -10.02 1.07 2.76
C SER A 81 -9.53 2.51 2.52
N ILE A 82 -10.44 3.48 2.56
CA ILE A 82 -10.10 4.91 2.46
C ILE A 82 -9.26 5.34 3.67
N ALA A 83 -9.66 4.98 4.89
CA ALA A 83 -8.92 5.32 6.10
C ALA A 83 -7.50 4.73 6.08
N ALA A 84 -7.36 3.48 5.65
CA ALA A 84 -6.05 2.84 5.49
C ALA A 84 -5.20 3.57 4.43
N ALA A 85 -5.78 3.90 3.27
CA ALA A 85 -5.11 4.63 2.20
C ALA A 85 -4.60 6.01 2.67
N LEU A 86 -5.43 6.76 3.40
CA LEU A 86 -5.06 8.04 4.00
C LEU A 86 -3.98 7.88 5.08
N GLY A 87 -4.04 6.80 5.87
CA GLY A 87 -3.00 6.46 6.85
C GLY A 87 -1.64 6.22 6.19
N TRP A 88 -1.60 5.42 5.12
CA TRP A 88 -0.37 5.27 4.33
C TRP A 88 0.09 6.59 3.72
N LEU A 89 -0.83 7.40 3.18
CA LEU A 89 -0.47 8.67 2.56
C LEU A 89 0.16 9.61 3.60
N ALA A 90 -0.40 9.69 4.79
CA ALA A 90 0.17 10.46 5.90
C ALA A 90 1.59 9.97 6.25
N ILE A 91 1.81 8.65 6.34
CA ILE A 91 3.15 8.08 6.57
C ILE A 91 4.14 8.54 5.49
N THR A 92 3.73 8.53 4.21
CA THR A 92 4.61 8.97 3.11
C THR A 92 4.98 10.45 3.19
N PHE A 93 4.09 11.32 3.68
CA PHE A 93 4.40 12.73 3.85
C PHE A 93 5.25 13.02 5.10
N LEU A 94 5.04 12.27 6.18
CA LEU A 94 5.72 12.50 7.45
C LEU A 94 7.14 11.92 7.49
N PHE A 95 7.36 10.77 6.83
CA PHE A 95 8.58 9.98 7.04
C PHE A 95 9.36 9.63 5.77
N MET A 96 8.85 9.97 4.58
CA MET A 96 9.51 9.63 3.31
C MET A 96 9.75 10.87 2.46
N GLU A 97 11.01 11.19 2.20
CA GLU A 97 11.38 12.43 1.48
C GLU A 97 11.06 12.35 -0.02
N TYR A 98 11.29 11.19 -0.63
CA TYR A 98 11.10 10.95 -2.06
C TYR A 98 9.63 10.81 -2.46
N TRP A 99 9.35 10.94 -3.77
CA TRP A 99 7.98 11.16 -4.27
C TRP A 99 7.24 9.87 -4.60
N GLU A 100 7.98 8.81 -4.95
CA GLU A 100 7.46 7.55 -5.46
C GLU A 100 6.41 6.91 -4.51
N PRO A 101 6.62 6.83 -3.18
CA PRO A 101 5.62 6.29 -2.26
C PRO A 101 4.36 7.15 -2.22
N LYS A 102 4.52 8.49 -2.28
CA LYS A 102 3.40 9.45 -2.27
C LYS A 102 2.52 9.23 -3.50
N LEU A 103 3.13 9.10 -4.68
CA LEU A 103 2.43 8.83 -5.93
C LEU A 103 1.72 7.47 -5.90
N ASN A 104 2.43 6.41 -5.47
CA ASN A 104 1.90 5.06 -5.47
C ASN A 104 0.70 4.91 -4.52
N VAL A 105 0.79 5.47 -3.32
CA VAL A 105 -0.34 5.50 -2.38
C VAL A 105 -1.44 6.41 -2.90
N GLY A 106 -1.10 7.55 -3.51
CA GLY A 106 -2.08 8.44 -4.15
C GLY A 106 -2.91 7.74 -5.23
N ILE A 107 -2.29 6.90 -6.06
CA ILE A 107 -2.99 6.07 -7.05
C ILE A 107 -3.95 5.10 -6.36
N PHE A 108 -3.52 4.43 -5.29
CA PHE A 108 -4.40 3.57 -4.52
C PHE A 108 -5.60 4.34 -3.92
N CYS A 109 -5.38 5.52 -3.34
CA CYS A 109 -6.44 6.39 -2.85
C CYS A 109 -7.46 6.71 -3.95
N MET A 110 -7.00 7.12 -5.14
CA MET A 110 -7.87 7.44 -6.27
C MET A 110 -8.68 6.22 -6.73
N LEU A 111 -8.07 5.03 -6.78
CA LEU A 111 -8.75 3.80 -7.18
C LEU A 111 -9.83 3.39 -6.18
N ILE A 112 -9.59 3.51 -4.87
CA ILE A 112 -10.61 3.20 -3.86
C ILE A 112 -11.76 4.22 -3.89
N VAL A 113 -11.47 5.51 -4.08
CA VAL A 113 -12.51 6.53 -4.26
C VAL A 113 -13.33 6.26 -5.52
N ALA A 114 -12.69 5.86 -6.62
CA ALA A 114 -13.37 5.47 -7.85
C ALA A 114 -14.25 4.22 -7.66
N ALA A 115 -13.78 3.21 -6.92
CA ALA A 115 -14.59 2.04 -6.55
C ALA A 115 -15.81 2.46 -5.72
N PHE A 116 -15.64 3.38 -4.77
CA PHE A 116 -16.75 3.94 -3.99
C PHE A 116 -17.74 4.78 -4.82
N ALA A 117 -17.30 5.39 -5.91
CA ALA A 117 -18.19 6.15 -6.78
C ALA A 117 -18.96 5.27 -7.79
N THR A 118 -18.46 4.06 -8.08
CA THR A 118 -18.98 3.20 -9.17
C THR A 118 -19.67 1.92 -8.72
N ARG A 119 -19.80 1.75 -7.40
CA ARG A 119 -20.56 0.68 -6.75
C ARG A 119 -22.05 0.70 -7.05
#